data_AF-A0A7C2LYR2-F1
#
_entry.id   AF-A0A7C2LYR2-F1
#
_cell.length_a   1.000
_cell.length_b   1.000
_cell.length_c   1.000
_cell.angle_alpha   90.00
_cell.angle_beta   90.00
_cell.angle_gamma   90.00
#
_symmetry.space_group_name_H-M   'P 1'
#
loop_
_entity.id
_entity.type
_entity.pdbx_description
1 polymer ?
#
loop_
_entity_poly.entity_id
_entity_poly.type
_entity_poly.pdbx_seq_one_letter_code
_entity_poly.pdbx_strand_id
1 'polypeptide(L)'
;MSEWWTYELSDFLLFAPRTYYRLIELYNAEIWPGQFVALLAGLAVLALLRGRAAWQGRGALALLAAGWLWVAWAFHYTRYATINWAAVYFALAFAVQGAAMLALAVARAGRPPGPPGGLAGAMGMALA
;
A
#
# COMPACT_ATOMS: atom_id res chain seq x y z
N MET A 1 18.57 -28.29 29.98
CA MET A 1 17.58 -27.43 29.29
C MET A 1 18.39 -26.34 28.60
N SER A 2 18.16 -26.09 27.31
CA SER A 2 18.70 -24.87 26.69
C SER A 2 18.06 -23.66 27.37
N GLU A 3 18.88 -22.69 27.75
CA GLU A 3 18.42 -21.49 28.42
C GLU A 3 17.53 -20.67 27.47
N TRP A 4 16.29 -20.39 27.86
CA TRP A 4 15.25 -19.76 27.01
C TRP A 4 15.61 -18.35 26.52
N TRP A 5 16.67 -17.74 27.04
CA TRP A 5 17.19 -16.45 26.59
C TRP A 5 18.18 -16.54 25.41
N THR A 6 18.53 -17.74 24.93
CA THR A 6 19.37 -17.89 23.73
C THR A 6 18.56 -17.83 22.43
N TYR A 7 17.22 -17.77 22.50
CA TYR A 7 16.36 -17.65 21.33
C TYR A 7 16.40 -16.24 20.77
N GLU A 8 16.52 -16.15 19.45
CA GLU A 8 16.34 -14.91 18.70
C GLU A 8 14.93 -14.82 18.13
N LEU A 9 14.45 -13.61 17.81
CA LEU A 9 13.10 -13.42 17.24
C LEU A 9 12.92 -14.18 15.90
N SER A 10 14.02 -14.39 15.18
CA SER A 10 14.05 -15.18 13.94
C SER A 10 13.77 -16.65 14.15
N ASP A 11 14.03 -17.22 15.33
CA ASP A 11 13.80 -18.64 15.61
C ASP A 11 12.29 -18.96 15.67
N PHE A 12 11.46 -17.94 15.82
CA PHE A 12 9.99 -18.05 15.78
C PHE A 12 9.40 -17.91 14.38
N LEU A 13 10.23 -17.64 13.36
CA LEU A 13 9.76 -17.58 11.97
C LEU A 13 9.55 -18.99 11.41
N LEU A 14 8.49 -19.13 10.61
CA LEU A 14 8.13 -20.41 9.97
C LEU A 14 9.07 -20.80 8.83
N PHE A 15 10.02 -19.92 8.47
CA PHE A 15 10.88 -20.05 7.31
C PHE A 15 12.23 -19.36 7.55
N ALA A 16 13.26 -19.81 6.84
CA ALA A 16 14.58 -19.17 6.90
C ALA A 16 14.59 -17.81 6.16
N PRO A 17 15.37 -16.81 6.61
CA PRO A 17 15.42 -15.48 5.97
C PRO A 17 15.72 -15.50 4.47
N ARG A 18 16.58 -16.42 4.01
CA ARG A 18 16.90 -16.59 2.58
C ARG A 18 15.67 -16.91 1.73
N THR A 19 14.71 -17.67 2.27
CA THR A 19 13.45 -18.01 1.58
C THR A 19 12.63 -16.76 1.28
N TYR A 20 12.55 -15.82 2.23
CA TYR A 20 11.83 -14.56 2.04
C TYR A 20 12.48 -13.67 0.98
N TYR A 21 13.79 -13.48 1.02
CA TYR A 21 14.49 -12.70 0.01
C TYR A 21 14.34 -13.30 -1.38
N ARG A 22 14.43 -14.62 -1.50
CA ARG A 22 14.23 -15.32 -2.77
C ARG A 22 12.80 -15.14 -3.30
N LEU A 23 11.80 -15.13 -2.43
CA LEU A 23 10.41 -14.88 -2.82
C LEU A 23 10.24 -13.49 -3.43
N ILE A 24 10.83 -12.45 -2.83
CA ILE A 24 10.80 -11.08 -3.33
C ILE A 24 11.52 -10.97 -4.67
N GLU A 25 12.70 -11.58 -4.78
CA GLU A 25 13.51 -11.58 -6.01
C GLU A 25 12.72 -12.18 -7.18
N LEU A 26 12.14 -13.37 -6.99
CA LEU A 26 11.35 -14.06 -8.01
C LEU A 26 10.12 -13.25 -8.40
N TYR A 27 9.37 -12.74 -7.41
CA TYR A 27 8.21 -11.90 -7.69
C TYR A 27 8.59 -10.64 -8.51
N ASN A 28 9.67 -9.96 -8.16
CA ASN A 28 10.12 -8.77 -8.90
C ASN A 28 10.61 -9.11 -10.32
N ALA A 29 11.31 -10.23 -10.49
CA ALA A 29 11.74 -10.70 -11.80
C ALA A 29 10.54 -11.04 -12.70
N GLU A 30 9.51 -11.68 -12.15
CA GLU A 30 8.30 -12.07 -12.89
C GLU A 30 7.46 -10.86 -13.34
N ILE A 31 7.36 -9.82 -12.51
CA ILE A 31 6.59 -8.62 -12.86
C ILE A 31 7.36 -7.64 -13.72
N TRP A 32 8.65 -7.89 -14.02
CA TRP A 32 9.44 -7.01 -14.89
C TRP A 32 8.74 -6.81 -16.24
N PRO A 33 8.57 -5.57 -16.74
CA PRO A 33 9.15 -4.29 -16.30
C PRO A 33 8.21 -3.41 -15.44
N GLY A 34 7.25 -4.02 -14.73
CA GLY A 34 6.20 -3.36 -13.96
C GLY A 34 6.70 -2.39 -12.88
N GLN A 35 7.97 -2.45 -12.49
CA GLN A 35 8.60 -1.48 -11.60
C GLN A 35 8.54 -0.05 -12.17
N PHE A 36 8.70 0.11 -13.48
CA PHE A 36 8.56 1.42 -14.12
C PHE A 36 7.12 1.93 -14.04
N VAL A 37 6.14 1.03 -14.19
CA VAL A 37 4.71 1.39 -14.04
C VAL A 37 4.42 1.83 -12.60
N ALA A 38 4.93 1.10 -11.61
CA ALA A 38 4.79 1.46 -10.20
C ALA A 38 5.47 2.80 -9.88
N LEU A 39 6.67 3.04 -10.43
CA LEU A 39 7.37 4.30 -10.28
C LEU A 39 6.57 5.47 -10.88
N LEU A 40 6.07 5.31 -12.11
CA LEU A 40 5.23 6.30 -12.77
C LEU A 40 3.93 6.55 -12.01
N ALA A 41 3.30 5.51 -11.46
CA ALA A 41 2.12 5.66 -10.61
C ALA A 41 2.42 6.46 -9.34
N GLY A 42 3.57 6.22 -8.70
CA GLY A 42 4.03 7.01 -7.54
C GLY A 42 4.26 8.48 -7.89
N LEU A 43 4.93 8.77 -9.00
CA LEU A 43 5.13 10.13 -9.50
C LEU A 43 3.78 10.80 -9.85
N ALA A 44 2.85 10.05 -10.44
CA ALA A 44 1.51 10.54 -10.72
C ALA A 44 0.74 10.90 -9.44
N VAL A 45 0.85 10.09 -8.37
CA VAL A 45 0.27 10.43 -7.06
C VAL A 45 0.85 11.75 -6.56
N LEU A 46 2.17 11.94 -6.59
CA LEU A 46 2.80 13.19 -6.17
C LEU A 46 2.35 14.39 -7.01
N ALA A 47 2.19 14.22 -8.33
CA ALA A 47 1.68 15.26 -9.21
C ALA A 47 0.23 15.62 -8.91
N LEU A 48 -0.62 14.62 -8.66
CA LEU A 48 -2.04 14.82 -8.30
C LEU A 48 -2.20 15.52 -6.96
N LEU A 49 -1.32 15.25 -5.98
CA LEU A 49 -1.35 15.91 -4.68
C LEU A 49 -1.00 17.40 -4.72
N ARG A 50 -0.28 17.87 -5.74
CA ARG A 50 0.02 19.30 -5.94
C ARG A 50 -1.16 20.09 -6.52
N GLY A 51 -2.16 19.39 -7.04
CA GLY A 51 -3.30 19.98 -7.70
C GLY A 51 -4.41 20.43 -6.75
N ARG A 52 -5.19 21.43 -7.18
CA ARG A 52 -6.32 21.98 -6.40
C ARG A 52 -7.69 21.47 -6.88
N ALA A 53 -7.74 20.76 -7.99
CA ALA A 53 -9.00 20.28 -8.55
C ALA A 53 -9.50 19.05 -7.78
N ALA A 54 -10.81 19.01 -7.54
CA ALA A 54 -11.45 17.93 -6.76
C ALA A 54 -11.23 16.52 -7.36
N TRP A 55 -10.99 16.40 -8.67
CA TRP A 55 -10.66 15.12 -9.31
C TRP A 55 -9.24 14.63 -8.97
N GLN A 56 -8.30 15.52 -8.67
CA GLN A 56 -6.91 15.15 -8.45
C GLN A 56 -6.74 14.38 -7.13
N GLY A 57 -7.38 14.86 -6.06
CA GLY A 57 -7.41 14.12 -4.79
C GLY A 57 -8.13 12.77 -4.89
N ARG A 58 -9.12 12.64 -5.78
CA ARG A 58 -9.80 11.36 -6.07
C ARG A 58 -8.88 10.42 -6.84
N GLY A 59 -8.19 10.93 -7.85
CA GLY A 59 -7.21 10.17 -8.63
C GLY A 59 -6.06 9.65 -7.76
N ALA A 60 -5.55 10.47 -6.85
CA ALA A 60 -4.50 10.05 -5.91
C ALA A 60 -4.97 8.91 -5.00
N LEU A 61 -6.18 9.02 -4.43
CA LEU A 61 -6.77 7.94 -3.63
C LEU A 61 -6.99 6.66 -4.44
N ALA A 62 -7.49 6.78 -5.67
CA ALA A 62 -7.73 5.62 -6.54
C ALA A 62 -6.43 4.91 -6.92
N LEU A 63 -5.38 5.66 -7.27
CA LEU A 63 -4.05 5.08 -7.58
C LEU A 63 -3.42 4.41 -6.37
N LEU A 64 -3.47 5.05 -5.19
CA LEU A 64 -3.00 4.43 -3.96
C LEU A 64 -3.78 3.17 -3.64
N ALA A 65 -5.11 3.21 -3.76
CA ALA A 65 -5.94 2.03 -3.52
C ALA A 65 -5.58 0.87 -4.45
N ALA A 66 -5.36 1.13 -5.74
CA ALA A 66 -4.91 0.12 -6.69
C ALA A 66 -3.58 -0.52 -6.25
N GLY A 67 -2.62 0.28 -5.77
CA GLY A 67 -1.35 -0.22 -5.22
C GLY A 67 -1.54 -1.09 -3.98
N TRP A 68 -2.39 -0.67 -3.04
CA TRP A 68 -2.71 -1.44 -1.83
C TRP A 68 -3.38 -2.78 -2.15
N LEU A 69 -4.38 -2.77 -3.05
CA LEU A 69 -5.08 -3.97 -3.49
C LEU A 69 -4.16 -4.92 -4.27
N TRP A 70 -3.28 -4.37 -5.11
CA TRP A 70 -2.27 -5.16 -5.81
C TRP A 70 -1.34 -5.87 -4.84
N VAL A 71 -0.80 -5.17 -3.83
CA VAL A 71 0.10 -5.75 -2.83
C VAL A 71 -0.63 -6.78 -1.94
N ALA A 72 -1.89 -6.53 -1.59
CA ALA A 72 -2.73 -7.48 -0.86
C ALA A 72 -2.86 -8.80 -1.63
N TRP A 73 -3.21 -8.71 -2.91
CA TRP A 73 -3.47 -9.85 -3.76
C TRP A 73 -2.17 -10.54 -4.22
N ALA A 74 -1.38 -9.85 -5.05
CA ALA A 74 -0.27 -10.44 -5.79
C ALA A 74 0.88 -10.88 -4.88
N PHE A 75 1.14 -10.14 -3.80
CA PHE A 75 2.21 -10.48 -2.86
C PHE A 75 1.70 -11.22 -1.63
N HIS A 76 0.85 -10.61 -0.80
CA HIS A 76 0.49 -11.20 0.49
C HIS A 76 -0.31 -12.50 0.33
N TYR A 77 -1.37 -12.48 -0.47
CA TYR A 77 -2.25 -13.64 -0.62
C TYR A 77 -1.67 -14.72 -1.53
N THR A 78 -1.25 -14.37 -2.75
CA THR A 78 -0.79 -15.37 -3.74
C THR A 78 0.57 -15.97 -3.41
N ARG A 79 1.47 -15.20 -2.80
CA ARG A 79 2.87 -15.61 -2.60
C ARG A 79 3.23 -15.79 -1.15
N TYR A 80 3.05 -14.77 -0.31
CA TYR A 80 3.56 -14.81 1.05
C TYR A 80 2.77 -15.78 1.94
N ALA A 81 1.46 -15.93 1.72
CA ALA A 81 0.63 -16.90 2.44
C ALA A 81 1.07 -18.36 2.25
N THR A 82 1.84 -18.67 1.20
CA THR A 82 2.35 -20.04 0.95
C THR A 82 3.42 -20.46 1.96
N ILE A 83 4.15 -19.50 2.55
CA ILE A 83 5.20 -19.76 3.54
C ILE A 83 4.89 -19.17 4.93
N ASN A 84 3.92 -18.27 5.01
CA ASN A 84 3.52 -17.61 6.24
C ASN A 84 2.01 -17.44 6.31
N TRP A 85 1.32 -18.28 7.10
CA TRP A 85 -0.14 -18.19 7.27
C TRP A 85 -0.61 -16.82 7.76
N ALA A 86 0.21 -16.09 8.54
CA ALA A 86 -0.13 -14.76 9.02
C ALA A 86 -0.31 -13.75 7.86
N ALA A 87 0.26 -14.03 6.69
CA ALA A 87 0.12 -13.18 5.51
C ALA A 87 -1.32 -13.07 4.99
N VAL A 88 -2.20 -14.01 5.32
CA VAL A 88 -3.63 -13.89 5.00
C VAL A 88 -4.26 -12.69 5.72
N TYR A 89 -3.89 -12.45 6.98
CA TYR A 89 -4.38 -11.30 7.74
C TYR A 89 -3.79 -9.99 7.20
N PHE A 90 -2.52 -9.99 6.79
CA PHE A 90 -1.93 -8.83 6.12
C PHE A 90 -2.63 -8.54 4.79
N ALA A 91 -2.94 -9.56 3.98
CA ALA A 91 -3.71 -9.40 2.76
C ALA A 91 -5.08 -8.77 3.03
N LEU A 92 -5.79 -9.26 4.06
CA LEU A 92 -7.09 -8.70 4.46
C LEU A 92 -6.97 -7.23 4.90
N ALA A 93 -6.01 -6.92 5.77
CA ALA A 93 -5.79 -5.55 6.24
C ALA A 93 -5.48 -4.58 5.09
N PHE A 94 -4.62 -4.99 4.15
CA PHE A 94 -4.31 -4.19 2.98
C PHE A 94 -5.52 -4.04 2.04
N ALA A 95 -6.32 -5.10 1.88
CA ALA A 95 -7.52 -5.07 1.08
C ALA A 95 -8.58 -4.12 1.66
N VAL A 96 -8.80 -4.15 2.98
CA VAL A 96 -9.70 -3.23 3.68
C VAL A 96 -9.23 -1.78 3.51
N GLN A 97 -7.93 -1.52 3.67
CA GLN A 97 -7.37 -0.17 3.48
C GLN A 97 -7.58 0.32 2.03
N GLY A 98 -7.28 -0.52 1.04
CA GLY A 98 -7.51 -0.18 -0.38
C GLY A 98 -8.99 0.09 -0.68
N ALA A 99 -9.89 -0.75 -0.16
CA ALA A 99 -11.33 -0.55 -0.30
C ALA A 99 -11.81 0.76 0.36
N ALA A 100 -11.31 1.08 1.55
CA ALA A 100 -11.62 2.34 2.23
C ALA A 100 -11.16 3.57 1.43
N MET A 101 -9.97 3.51 0.83
CA MET A 101 -9.46 4.57 -0.04
C MET A 101 -10.33 4.75 -1.30
N LEU A 102 -10.78 3.65 -1.92
CA LEU A 102 -11.74 3.72 -3.04
C LEU A 102 -13.08 4.31 -2.62
N ALA A 103 -13.63 3.87 -1.48
CA ALA A 103 -14.88 4.40 -0.95
C ALA A 103 -14.78 5.92 -0.71
N LEU A 104 -13.65 6.40 -0.16
CA LEU A 104 -13.38 7.83 0.01
C LEU A 104 -13.25 8.58 -1.32
N ALA A 105 -12.62 7.98 -2.34
CA ALA A 105 -12.50 8.57 -3.67
C ALA A 105 -13.89 8.77 -4.31
N VAL A 106 -14.76 7.77 -4.19
CA VAL A 106 -16.15 7.82 -4.68
C VAL A 106 -16.98 8.82 -3.90
N ALA A 107 -16.93 8.80 -2.57
CA ALA A 107 -17.68 9.72 -1.71
C ALA A 107 -17.34 11.20 -1.98
N ARG A 108 -16.09 11.50 -2.37
CA ARG A 108 -15.66 12.85 -2.76
C ARG A 108 -16.15 13.28 -4.14
N ALA A 109 -16.55 12.35 -5.01
CA ALA A 109 -17.04 12.68 -6.35
C ALA A 109 -18.41 13.37 -6.32
N GLY A 110 -19.24 13.07 -5.31
CA GLY A 110 -20.57 13.65 -5.15
C GLY A 110 -20.60 14.98 -4.38
N ARG A 111 -19.45 15.52 -3.92
CA ARG A 111 -19.43 16.79 -3.18
C ARG A 111 -19.24 17.98 -4.13
N PRO A 112 -20.06 19.04 -4.01
CA PRO A 112 -19.81 20.28 -4.73
C PRO A 112 -18.47 20.89 -4.26
N PRO A 113 -17.76 21.64 -5.13
CA PRO A 113 -16.53 22.32 -4.74
C PRO A 113 -16.81 23.23 -3.54
N GLY A 114 -16.13 22.97 -2.41
CA GLY A 114 -16.27 23.77 -1.20
C GLY A 114 -15.68 25.18 -1.37
N PRO A 115 -16.11 26.15 -0.55
CA PRO A 115 -15.60 27.51 -0.64
C PRO A 115 -14.08 27.56 -0.45
N PRO A 116 -13.37 28.43 -1.18
CA PRO A 116 -11.93 28.59 -1.02
C PRO A 116 -11.63 29.12 0.39
N GLY A 117 -10.97 28.33 1.25
CA GLY A 117 -10.47 28.79 2.56
C GLY A 117 -10.88 27.99 3.80
N GLY A 118 -11.48 26.79 3.67
CA GLY A 118 -11.75 25.95 4.84
C GLY A 118 -10.48 25.41 5.51
N LEU A 119 -10.53 25.23 6.84
CA LEU A 119 -9.45 24.79 7.75
C LEU A 119 -8.61 23.58 7.26
N ALA A 120 -9.11 22.76 6.34
CA ALA A 120 -8.34 21.71 5.68
C ALA A 120 -7.19 22.23 4.80
N GLY A 121 -7.29 23.44 4.25
CA GLY A 121 -6.20 24.11 3.54
C GLY A 121 -5.11 24.64 4.48
N ALA A 122 -5.46 24.98 5.72
CA ALA A 122 -4.52 25.46 6.73
C ALA A 122 -3.65 24.32 7.29
N MET A 123 -4.21 23.12 7.49
CA MET A 123 -3.42 21.94 7.88
C MET A 123 -2.42 21.50 6.80
N GLY A 124 -2.70 21.76 5.52
CA GLY A 124 -1.76 21.50 4.42
C GLY A 124 -0.61 22.50 4.33
N MET A 125 -0.76 23.71 4.87
CA MET A 125 0.30 24.73 4.90
C MET A 125 1.14 24.70 6.17
N ALA A 126 0.63 24.11 7.26
CA ALA A 126 1.39 23.98 8.51
C ALA A 126 2.44 22.85 8.51
N LEU A 127 2.48 22.03 7.44
CA LEU A 127 3.40 20.90 7.28
C LEU A 127 4.32 21.03 6.04
N ALA A 128 4.40 22.22 5.43
CA ALA A 128 5.35 22.56 4.37
C ALA A 128 6.25 23.70 4.84
#